data_AF-A0A7Y3DC35-F1
#
_entry.id   AF-A0A7Y3DC35-F1
#
_cell.length_a   1.000
_cell.length_b   1.000
_cell.length_c   1.000
_cell.angle_alpha   90.00
_cell.angle_beta   90.00
_cell.angle_gamma   90.00
#
_symmetry.space_group_name_H-M   'P 1'
#
loop_
_entity.id
_entity.type
_entity.pdbx_description
1 polymer ?
#
loop_
_entity_poly.entity_id
_entity_poly.type
_entity_poly.pdbx_seq_one_letter_code
_entity_poly.pdbx_strand_id
1 'polypeptide(L)'
;MMRWIGLLIVMLAATAHAADAELAALAHGTDYGALGAVETRARERALAEPDDFDAQLAGAEVGLVVANRLRLERKIVGDMPDDRNDAYRDMQAQWAEDVLPFAERALELAGDDAQRAQAERVLGELYAHKIRGMLTGMVNGPRARRHIGRALDLAPEDPECQRAIGLMYLNNPPISGGDVSKAIETFRSCAEALPDERCVVLLAMSYRKAGRLDEARDTAEV
;
A
#
# COMPACT_ATOMS: atom_id res chain seq x y z
N MET A 1 -26.72 -27.61 25.60
CA MET A 1 -25.93 -26.42 25.98
C MET A 1 -24.77 -26.21 24.98
N MET A 2 -25.03 -26.25 23.66
CA MET A 2 -24.00 -26.18 22.60
C MET A 2 -24.58 -25.53 21.33
N ARG A 3 -25.00 -24.26 21.41
CA ARG A 3 -25.50 -23.49 20.24
C ARG A 3 -25.00 -22.05 20.14
N TRP A 4 -24.02 -21.65 20.96
CA TRP A 4 -23.51 -20.27 21.02
C TRP A 4 -22.13 -20.06 20.39
N ILE A 5 -21.39 -21.12 20.07
CA ILE A 5 -20.03 -21.02 19.52
C ILE A 5 -20.05 -20.80 17.99
N GLY A 6 -21.09 -21.24 17.28
CA GLY A 6 -21.21 -21.10 15.82
C GLY A 6 -21.62 -19.70 15.33
N LEU A 7 -22.24 -18.87 16.17
CA LEU A 7 -22.66 -17.52 15.79
C LEU A 7 -21.52 -16.49 15.91
N LEU A 8 -20.53 -16.75 16.79
CA LEU A 8 -19.39 -15.86 17.02
C LEU A 8 -18.36 -15.94 15.88
N ILE A 9 -18.15 -17.12 15.31
CA ILE A 9 -17.22 -17.36 14.19
C ILE A 9 -17.76 -16.75 12.88
N VAL A 10 -19.08 -16.72 12.69
CA VAL A 10 -19.72 -16.08 11.52
C VAL A 10 -19.75 -14.54 11.66
N MET A 11 -19.78 -13.99 12.88
CA MET A 11 -19.65 -12.54 13.07
C MET A 11 -18.20 -12.05 12.91
N LEU A 12 -17.20 -12.82 13.35
CA LEU A 12 -15.77 -12.48 13.17
C LEU A 12 -15.31 -12.56 11.71
N ALA A 13 -15.81 -13.56 10.95
CA ALA A 13 -15.57 -13.64 9.50
C ALA A 13 -16.28 -12.53 8.71
N ALA A 14 -17.42 -12.03 9.20
CA ALA A 14 -18.14 -10.92 8.57
C ALA A 14 -17.46 -9.55 8.81
N THR A 15 -16.70 -9.39 9.90
CA THR A 15 -15.98 -8.13 10.20
C THR A 15 -14.67 -7.98 9.45
N ALA A 16 -13.95 -9.07 9.17
CA ALA A 16 -12.76 -9.04 8.32
C ALA A 16 -13.14 -8.64 6.87
N HIS A 17 -14.18 -9.29 6.32
CA HIS A 17 -14.68 -8.98 4.98
C HIS A 17 -15.33 -7.59 4.85
N ALA A 18 -15.89 -7.05 5.94
CA ALA A 18 -16.46 -5.70 5.95
C ALA A 18 -15.39 -4.61 6.04
N ALA A 19 -14.28 -4.84 6.75
CA ALA A 19 -13.14 -3.92 6.72
C ALA A 19 -12.49 -3.91 5.33
N ASP A 20 -12.34 -5.08 4.69
CA ASP A 20 -11.83 -5.20 3.32
C ASP A 20 -12.76 -4.54 2.30
N ALA A 21 -14.07 -4.69 2.45
CA ALA A 21 -15.06 -4.06 1.58
C ALA A 21 -15.20 -2.55 1.81
N GLU A 22 -15.11 -2.06 3.06
CA GLU A 22 -15.05 -0.62 3.37
C GLU A 22 -13.71 -0.01 2.89
N LEU A 23 -12.59 -0.71 3.02
CA LEU A 23 -11.28 -0.30 2.50
C LEU A 23 -11.27 -0.25 0.97
N ALA A 24 -11.84 -1.27 0.32
CA ALA A 24 -12.01 -1.27 -1.13
C ALA A 24 -12.93 -0.11 -1.57
N ALA A 25 -14.05 0.12 -0.88
CA ALA A 25 -14.96 1.23 -1.18
C ALA A 25 -14.31 2.61 -0.94
N LEU A 26 -13.47 2.75 0.08
CA LEU A 26 -12.70 3.96 0.36
C LEU A 26 -11.55 4.18 -0.63
N ALA A 27 -10.95 3.11 -1.16
CA ALA A 27 -9.96 3.22 -2.22
C ALA A 27 -10.52 3.85 -3.51
N HIS A 28 -11.84 3.78 -3.71
CA HIS A 28 -12.56 4.36 -4.85
C HIS A 28 -13.27 5.69 -4.55
N GLY A 29 -13.25 6.20 -3.30
CA GLY A 29 -14.04 7.37 -2.87
C GLY A 29 -13.26 8.46 -2.12
N THR A 30 -13.71 9.71 -2.21
CA THR A 30 -13.13 10.90 -1.54
C THR A 30 -13.81 11.28 -0.22
N ASP A 31 -14.53 10.36 0.45
CA ASP A 31 -15.13 10.65 1.76
C ASP A 31 -14.08 10.57 2.87
N TYR A 32 -13.52 11.74 3.17
CA TYR A 32 -12.49 11.91 4.19
C TYR A 32 -12.98 11.67 5.63
N GLY A 33 -14.28 11.81 5.89
CA GLY A 33 -14.85 11.50 7.20
C GLY A 33 -14.98 10.00 7.43
N ALA A 34 -15.37 9.27 6.38
CA ALA A 34 -15.45 7.81 6.42
C ALA A 34 -14.08 7.15 6.61
N LEU A 35 -13.02 7.67 5.96
CA LEU A 35 -11.66 7.14 6.13
C LEU A 35 -11.15 7.23 7.58
N GLY A 36 -11.39 8.36 8.27
CA GLY A 36 -10.96 8.52 9.66
C GLY A 36 -11.65 7.57 10.64
N ALA A 37 -12.93 7.27 10.40
CA ALA A 37 -13.68 6.30 11.19
C ALA A 37 -13.17 4.86 10.99
N VAL A 38 -12.89 4.48 9.73
CA VAL A 38 -12.32 3.17 9.40
C VAL A 38 -10.91 3.01 9.97
N GLU A 39 -10.09 4.05 9.87
CA GLU A 39 -8.74 4.07 10.46
C GLU A 39 -8.78 3.87 11.98
N THR A 40 -9.62 4.62 12.67
CA THR A 40 -9.77 4.49 14.12
C THR A 40 -10.19 3.07 14.50
N ARG A 41 -11.20 2.52 13.83
CA ARG A 41 -11.71 1.18 14.10
C ARG A 41 -10.66 0.09 13.84
N ALA A 42 -9.93 0.18 12.72
CA ALA A 42 -8.91 -0.81 12.38
C ALA A 42 -7.75 -0.80 13.39
N ARG A 43 -7.31 0.39 13.82
CA ARG A 43 -6.26 0.54 14.85
C ARG A 43 -6.72 0.05 16.22
N GLU A 44 -7.93 0.40 16.63
CA GLU A 44 -8.50 -0.09 17.88
C GLU A 44 -8.62 -1.62 17.89
N ARG A 45 -9.03 -2.22 16.76
CA ARG A 45 -9.05 -3.67 16.61
C ARG A 45 -7.65 -4.27 16.69
N ALA A 46 -6.67 -3.74 15.96
CA ALA A 46 -5.29 -4.21 16.04
C ALA A 46 -4.72 -4.14 17.46
N LEU A 47 -5.09 -3.12 18.25
CA LEU A 47 -4.69 -3.01 19.65
C LEU A 47 -5.42 -4.01 20.56
N ALA A 48 -6.70 -4.28 20.30
CA ALA A 48 -7.50 -5.23 21.06
C ALA A 48 -7.16 -6.70 20.75
N GLU A 49 -6.68 -6.97 19.54
CA GLU A 49 -6.42 -8.31 18.99
C GLU A 49 -4.93 -8.43 18.55
N PRO A 50 -3.95 -8.38 19.48
CA PRO A 50 -2.52 -8.35 19.17
C PRO A 50 -1.97 -9.64 18.54
N ASP A 51 -2.72 -10.74 18.65
CA ASP A 51 -2.35 -12.07 18.16
C ASP A 51 -3.17 -12.51 16.94
N ASP A 52 -4.00 -11.62 16.39
CA ASP A 52 -4.81 -11.87 15.20
C ASP A 52 -4.15 -11.25 13.95
N PHE A 53 -3.77 -12.09 12.99
CA PHE A 53 -3.08 -11.64 11.79
C PHE A 53 -3.89 -10.59 11.01
N ASP A 54 -5.19 -10.84 10.81
CA ASP A 54 -6.05 -9.97 10.01
C ASP A 54 -6.23 -8.60 10.67
N ALA A 55 -6.38 -8.56 12.00
CA ALA A 55 -6.45 -7.31 12.74
C ALA A 55 -5.16 -6.49 12.59
N GLN A 56 -3.99 -7.14 12.72
CA GLN A 56 -2.70 -6.47 12.56
C GLN A 56 -2.49 -5.97 11.13
N LEU A 57 -2.80 -6.79 10.13
CA LEU A 57 -2.66 -6.42 8.72
C LEU A 57 -3.59 -5.23 8.40
N ALA A 58 -4.86 -5.29 8.78
CA ALA A 58 -5.83 -4.22 8.54
C ALA A 58 -5.39 -2.89 9.19
N GLY A 59 -4.88 -2.93 10.43
CA GLY A 59 -4.33 -1.75 11.10
C GLY A 59 -3.18 -1.10 10.33
N ALA A 60 -2.30 -1.92 9.75
CA ALA A 60 -1.19 -1.45 8.92
C ALA A 60 -1.64 -0.93 7.54
N GLU A 61 -2.56 -1.63 6.88
CA GLU A 61 -3.04 -1.29 5.55
C GLU A 61 -3.83 0.02 5.53
N VAL A 62 -4.66 0.28 6.54
CA VAL A 62 -5.38 1.55 6.60
C VAL A 62 -4.40 2.71 6.79
N GLY A 63 -3.38 2.52 7.63
CA GLY A 63 -2.28 3.49 7.75
C GLY A 63 -1.54 3.73 6.44
N LEU A 64 -1.31 2.67 5.65
CA LEU A 64 -0.72 2.78 4.32
C LEU A 64 -1.63 3.55 3.35
N VAL A 65 -2.94 3.33 3.38
CA VAL A 65 -3.92 4.10 2.58
C VAL A 65 -3.86 5.58 2.94
N VAL A 66 -3.81 5.92 4.22
CA VAL A 66 -3.66 7.31 4.69
C VAL A 66 -2.32 7.91 4.21
N ALA A 67 -1.21 7.17 4.31
CA ALA A 67 0.09 7.62 3.82
C ALA A 67 0.11 7.83 2.28
N ASN A 68 -0.54 6.95 1.52
CA ASN A 68 -0.70 7.09 0.06
C ASN A 68 -1.51 8.33 -0.30
N ARG A 69 -2.61 8.58 0.41
CA ARG A 69 -3.41 9.79 0.24
C ARG A 69 -2.59 11.04 0.50
N LEU A 70 -1.88 11.13 1.63
CA LEU A 70 -1.04 12.29 1.95
C LEU A 70 0.05 12.51 0.88
N ARG A 71 0.60 11.44 0.30
CA ARG A 71 1.54 11.52 -0.83
C ARG A 71 0.88 12.10 -2.09
N LEU A 72 -0.37 11.75 -2.38
CA LEU A 72 -1.13 12.30 -3.51
C LEU A 72 -1.49 13.77 -3.28
N GLU A 73 -2.01 14.11 -2.10
CA GLU A 73 -2.29 15.49 -1.70
C GLU A 73 -1.03 16.36 -1.80
N ARG A 74 0.13 15.84 -1.36
CA ARG A 74 1.42 16.50 -1.53
C ARG A 74 1.80 16.76 -2.98
N LYS A 75 1.48 15.84 -3.91
CA LYS A 75 1.73 16.05 -5.35
C LYS A 75 0.82 17.13 -5.94
N ILE A 76 -0.43 17.22 -5.48
CA ILE A 76 -1.38 18.26 -5.88
C ILE A 76 -0.96 19.62 -5.30
N VAL A 77 -0.53 19.63 -4.04
CA VAL A 77 -0.06 20.82 -3.30
C VAL A 77 1.37 21.20 -3.69
N GLY A 78 2.13 20.34 -4.38
CA GLY A 78 3.52 20.58 -4.78
C GLY A 78 3.71 21.79 -5.70
N ASP A 79 2.63 22.31 -6.28
CA ASP A 79 2.57 23.58 -7.01
C ASP A 79 2.34 24.81 -6.09
N MET A 80 2.32 24.63 -4.77
CA MET A 80 2.13 25.65 -3.72
C MET A 80 3.40 25.79 -2.83
N PRO A 81 3.51 26.84 -1.98
CA PRO A 81 4.73 27.15 -1.22
C PRO A 81 5.31 26.00 -0.39
N ASP A 82 6.64 25.98 -0.25
CA ASP A 82 7.45 24.88 0.32
C ASP A 82 7.02 24.39 1.71
N ASP A 83 6.46 25.27 2.55
CA ASP A 83 6.08 24.99 3.94
C ASP A 83 4.97 23.93 4.07
N ARG A 84 3.97 23.98 3.18
CA ARG A 84 2.86 23.01 3.17
C ARG A 84 3.29 21.65 2.65
N ASN A 85 4.18 21.60 1.67
CA ASN A 85 4.71 20.37 1.11
C ASN A 85 5.50 19.56 2.17
N ASP A 86 6.34 20.27 2.92
CA ASP A 86 7.10 19.67 4.02
C ASP A 86 6.18 19.13 5.13
N ALA A 87 5.12 19.86 5.50
CA ALA A 87 4.14 19.40 6.48
C ALA A 87 3.45 18.09 6.05
N TYR A 88 2.97 18.00 4.81
CA TYR A 88 2.37 16.75 4.29
C TYR A 88 3.37 15.59 4.27
N ARG A 89 4.63 15.86 3.91
CA ARG A 89 5.69 14.85 3.92
C ARG A 89 5.98 14.35 5.33
N ASP A 90 5.98 15.22 6.33
CA ASP A 90 6.18 14.84 7.72
C ASP A 90 4.99 14.06 8.29
N MET A 91 3.76 14.51 8.00
CA MET A 91 2.55 13.74 8.34
C MET A 91 2.60 12.34 7.72
N GLN A 92 2.92 12.24 6.43
CA GLN A 92 3.04 10.97 5.72
C GLN A 92 4.02 10.02 6.40
N ALA A 93 5.20 10.51 6.79
CA ALA A 93 6.23 9.70 7.43
C ALA A 93 5.84 9.31 8.85
N GLN A 94 5.20 10.21 9.61
CA GLN A 94 4.72 9.92 10.96
C GLN A 94 3.63 8.85 10.94
N TRP A 95 2.67 8.95 10.01
CA TRP A 95 1.65 7.93 9.82
C TRP A 95 2.25 6.56 9.53
N ALA A 96 3.23 6.51 8.63
CA ALA A 96 3.92 5.26 8.31
C ALA A 96 4.74 4.70 9.49
N GLU A 97 5.24 5.56 10.39
CA GLU A 97 5.88 5.14 11.64
C GLU A 97 4.87 4.54 12.62
N ASP A 98 3.74 5.22 12.82
CA ASP A 98 2.74 4.87 13.84
C ASP A 98 2.09 3.51 13.59
N VAL A 99 1.93 3.12 12.32
CA VAL A 99 1.31 1.83 11.93
C VAL A 99 2.33 0.74 11.59
N LEU A 100 3.63 1.06 11.59
CA LEU A 100 4.70 0.09 11.31
C LEU A 100 4.67 -1.13 12.27
N PRO A 101 4.44 -0.96 13.59
CA PRO A 101 4.41 -2.09 14.51
C PRO A 101 3.30 -3.11 14.19
N PHE A 102 2.18 -2.66 13.61
CA PHE A 102 1.11 -3.57 13.18
C PHE A 102 1.57 -4.43 11.99
N ALA A 103 2.29 -3.85 11.02
CA ALA A 103 2.84 -4.60 9.89
C ALA A 103 3.92 -5.60 10.34
N GLU A 104 4.78 -5.19 11.28
CA GLU A 104 5.79 -6.07 11.88
C GLU A 104 5.14 -7.24 12.62
N ARG A 105 4.08 -6.97 13.40
CA ARG A 105 3.32 -8.02 14.09
C ARG A 105 2.59 -8.95 13.13
N ALA A 106 1.97 -8.42 12.07
CA ALA A 106 1.34 -9.24 11.02
C ALA A 106 2.36 -10.19 10.37
N LEU A 107 3.59 -9.72 10.12
CA LEU A 107 4.65 -10.56 9.57
C LEU A 107 5.08 -11.69 10.52
N GLU A 108 5.09 -11.45 11.83
CA GLU A 108 5.36 -12.46 12.85
C GLU A 108 4.26 -13.52 12.93
N LEU A 109 3.00 -13.09 12.76
CA LEU A 109 1.81 -13.95 12.86
C LEU A 109 1.50 -14.73 11.58
N ALA A 110 2.05 -14.32 10.44
CA ALA A 110 1.78 -14.94 9.14
C ALA A 110 1.97 -16.46 9.17
N GLY A 111 0.88 -17.19 8.92
CA GLY A 111 0.82 -18.65 8.99
C GLY A 111 1.16 -19.37 7.68
N ASP A 112 1.13 -18.64 6.56
CA ASP A 112 1.45 -19.16 5.22
C ASP A 112 2.18 -18.11 4.36
N ASP A 113 2.56 -18.52 3.14
CA ASP A 113 3.30 -17.66 2.21
C ASP A 113 2.48 -16.49 1.67
N ALA A 114 1.16 -16.65 1.55
CA ALA A 114 0.27 -15.59 1.06
C ALA A 114 0.15 -14.46 2.09
N GLN A 115 -0.14 -14.82 3.35
CA GLN A 115 -0.15 -13.88 4.48
C GLN A 115 1.21 -13.21 4.67
N ARG A 116 2.30 -13.99 4.54
CA ARG A 116 3.66 -13.46 4.63
C ARG A 116 3.95 -12.48 3.50
N ALA A 117 3.53 -12.77 2.28
CA ALA A 117 3.69 -11.86 1.13
C ALA A 117 2.96 -10.54 1.36
N GLN A 118 1.72 -10.58 1.85
CA GLN A 118 0.93 -9.38 2.19
C GLN A 118 1.63 -8.53 3.26
N ALA A 119 2.07 -9.15 4.36
CA ALA A 119 2.76 -8.44 5.43
C ALA A 119 4.11 -7.85 4.98
N GLU A 120 4.91 -8.62 4.22
CA GLU A 120 6.17 -8.15 3.62
C GLU A 120 5.91 -6.96 2.67
N ARG A 121 4.86 -7.01 1.84
CA ARG A 121 4.47 -5.91 0.95
C ARG A 121 4.17 -4.64 1.74
N VAL A 122 3.22 -4.72 2.69
CA VAL A 122 2.78 -3.56 3.48
C VAL A 122 3.95 -2.95 4.23
N LEU A 123 4.77 -3.79 4.88
CA LEU A 123 5.95 -3.33 5.61
C LEU A 123 6.93 -2.60 4.69
N GLY A 124 7.16 -3.12 3.49
CA GLY A 124 8.02 -2.49 2.49
C GLY A 124 7.49 -1.15 1.97
N GLU A 125 6.19 -1.05 1.71
CA GLU A 125 5.54 0.21 1.31
C GLU A 125 5.59 1.26 2.43
N LEU A 126 5.34 0.87 3.70
CA LEU A 126 5.47 1.77 4.86
C LEU A 126 6.91 2.30 5.01
N TYR A 127 7.93 1.44 4.85
CA TYR A 127 9.32 1.91 4.80
C TYR A 127 9.57 2.91 3.66
N ALA A 128 8.98 2.70 2.48
CA ALA A 128 9.08 3.66 1.39
C ALA A 128 8.43 5.01 1.74
N HIS A 129 7.32 5.01 2.48
CA HIS A 129 6.66 6.23 2.95
C HIS A 129 7.45 7.00 4.02
N LYS A 130 8.35 6.34 4.74
CA LYS A 130 9.29 6.98 5.70
C LYS A 130 10.47 7.69 5.01
N ILE A 131 10.58 7.66 3.68
CA ILE A 131 11.64 8.36 2.93
C ILE A 131 11.25 9.83 2.72
N ARG A 132 11.99 10.73 3.39
CA ARG A 132 11.79 12.19 3.34
C ARG A 132 12.91 12.96 2.64
N GLY A 133 14.04 12.31 2.38
CA GLY A 133 15.20 12.90 1.74
C GLY A 133 16.35 11.90 1.63
N MET A 134 17.55 12.37 1.31
CA MET A 134 18.70 11.49 1.05
C MET A 134 19.06 10.60 2.24
N LEU A 135 19.16 11.17 3.46
CA LEU A 135 19.54 10.42 4.66
C LEU A 135 18.55 9.30 5.00
N THR A 136 17.26 9.63 5.08
CA THR A 136 16.21 8.63 5.33
C THR A 136 16.04 7.67 4.16
N GLY A 137 16.35 8.08 2.92
CA GLY A 137 16.41 7.21 1.75
C GLY A 137 17.51 6.15 1.84
N MET A 138 18.69 6.49 2.34
CA MET A 138 19.78 5.52 2.55
C MET A 138 19.45 4.48 3.63
N VAL A 139 18.63 4.84 4.62
CA VAL A 139 18.22 3.93 5.70
C VAL A 139 17.00 3.10 5.28
N ASN A 140 15.94 3.75 4.83
CA ASN A 140 14.64 3.11 4.58
C ASN A 140 14.53 2.52 3.17
N GLY A 141 15.26 3.04 2.18
CA GLY A 141 15.24 2.54 0.80
C GLY A 141 15.64 1.06 0.69
N PRO A 142 16.79 0.64 1.26
CA PRO A 142 17.18 -0.78 1.28
C PRO A 142 16.18 -1.67 2.02
N ARG A 143 15.53 -1.17 3.08
CA ARG A 143 14.50 -1.92 3.82
C ARG A 143 13.25 -2.12 2.97
N ALA A 144 12.71 -1.05 2.39
CA ALA A 144 11.57 -1.10 1.48
C ALA A 144 11.80 -2.11 0.36
N ARG A 145 12.97 -2.03 -0.28
CA ARG A 145 13.36 -2.93 -1.38
C ARG A 145 13.42 -4.39 -0.96
N ARG A 146 14.00 -4.67 0.21
CA ARG A 146 14.11 -6.04 0.72
C ARG A 146 12.73 -6.65 0.97
N HIS A 147 11.85 -5.91 1.62
CA HIS A 147 10.51 -6.40 1.98
C HIS A 147 9.62 -6.55 0.74
N ILE A 148 9.58 -5.56 -0.16
CA ILE A 148 8.83 -5.68 -1.43
C ILE A 148 9.38 -6.80 -2.33
N GLY A 149 10.71 -6.99 -2.37
CA GLY A 149 11.31 -8.10 -3.11
C GLY A 149 10.86 -9.47 -2.57
N ARG A 150 10.87 -9.65 -1.25
CA ARG A 150 10.38 -10.88 -0.61
C ARG A 150 8.90 -11.13 -0.86
N ALA A 151 8.08 -10.08 -0.81
CA ALA A 151 6.66 -10.19 -1.12
C ALA A 151 6.45 -10.73 -2.54
N LEU A 152 7.18 -10.18 -3.52
CA LEU A 152 7.13 -10.65 -4.91
C LEU A 152 7.68 -12.07 -5.08
N ASP A 153 8.74 -12.44 -4.36
CA ASP A 153 9.30 -13.81 -4.42
C ASP A 153 8.29 -14.86 -3.90
N LEU A 154 7.51 -14.50 -2.87
CA LEU A 154 6.49 -15.36 -2.27
C LEU A 154 5.20 -15.41 -3.10
N ALA A 155 4.81 -14.28 -3.70
CA ALA A 155 3.57 -14.15 -4.45
C ALA A 155 3.80 -13.37 -5.78
N PRO A 156 4.47 -13.99 -6.77
CA PRO A 156 4.88 -13.30 -8.00
C PRO A 156 3.71 -12.88 -8.91
N GLU A 157 2.57 -13.56 -8.78
CA GLU A 157 1.34 -13.30 -9.52
C GLU A 157 0.36 -12.42 -8.73
N ASP A 158 0.66 -12.09 -7.47
CA ASP A 158 -0.20 -11.22 -6.66
C ASP A 158 -0.15 -9.78 -7.18
N PRO A 159 -1.29 -9.21 -7.61
CA PRO A 159 -1.30 -7.89 -8.26
C PRO A 159 -0.87 -6.76 -7.32
N GLU A 160 -1.09 -6.86 -6.02
CA GLU A 160 -0.64 -5.86 -5.05
C GLU A 160 0.89 -5.92 -4.86
N CYS A 161 1.48 -7.11 -4.84
CA CYS A 161 2.94 -7.28 -4.85
C CYS A 161 3.57 -6.76 -6.14
N GLN A 162 2.96 -7.05 -7.30
CA GLN A 162 3.37 -6.50 -8.60
C GLN A 162 3.24 -4.96 -8.60
N ARG A 163 2.15 -4.40 -8.09
CA ARG A 163 1.97 -2.95 -7.98
C ARG A 163 3.08 -2.32 -7.11
N ALA A 164 3.39 -2.92 -5.97
CA ALA A 164 4.40 -2.41 -5.05
C ALA A 164 5.82 -2.38 -5.68
N ILE A 165 6.24 -3.47 -6.34
CA ILE A 165 7.55 -3.49 -7.01
C ILE A 165 7.56 -2.57 -8.25
N GLY A 166 6.47 -2.52 -9.01
CA GLY A 166 6.31 -1.60 -10.14
C GLY A 166 6.47 -0.14 -9.71
N LEU A 167 5.90 0.23 -8.56
CA LEU A 167 6.07 1.57 -7.98
C LEU A 167 7.53 1.86 -7.59
N MET A 168 8.28 0.86 -7.12
CA MET A 168 9.71 1.02 -6.86
C MET A 168 10.48 1.26 -8.17
N TYR A 169 10.24 0.44 -9.19
CA TYR A 169 10.85 0.60 -10.51
C TYR A 169 10.51 1.96 -11.13
N LEU A 170 9.27 2.42 -10.97
CA LEU A 170 8.83 3.68 -11.51
C LEU A 170 9.43 4.88 -10.77
N ASN A 171 9.49 4.85 -9.43
CA ASN A 171 9.81 6.05 -8.64
C ASN A 171 11.29 6.19 -8.28
N ASN A 172 12.05 5.10 -8.20
CA ASN A 172 13.44 5.17 -7.79
C ASN A 172 14.35 5.73 -8.90
N PRO A 173 15.47 6.39 -8.55
CA PRO A 173 16.59 6.58 -9.47
C PRO A 173 17.17 5.24 -9.96
N PRO A 174 17.77 5.19 -11.16
CA PRO A 174 18.37 3.94 -11.68
C PRO A 174 19.39 3.30 -10.73
N ILE A 175 20.24 4.13 -10.09
CA ILE A 175 21.26 3.66 -9.14
C ILE A 175 20.68 2.96 -7.91
N SER A 176 19.41 3.20 -7.58
CA SER A 176 18.70 2.56 -6.45
C SER A 176 17.56 1.65 -6.92
N GLY A 177 17.61 1.20 -8.17
CA GLY A 177 16.70 0.20 -8.71
C GLY A 177 15.55 0.73 -9.54
N GLY A 178 15.56 2.00 -9.93
CA GLY A 178 14.62 2.53 -10.91
C GLY A 178 14.81 1.90 -12.27
N ASP A 179 13.72 1.49 -12.91
CA ASP A 179 13.71 0.90 -14.25
C ASP A 179 12.32 1.08 -14.87
N VAL A 180 12.14 2.13 -15.66
CA VAL A 180 10.81 2.47 -16.22
C VAL A 180 10.30 1.37 -17.15
N SER A 181 11.20 0.67 -17.86
CA SER A 181 10.81 -0.44 -18.73
C SER A 181 10.23 -1.60 -17.92
N LYS A 182 10.89 -1.97 -16.82
CA LYS A 182 10.34 -2.98 -15.90
C LYS A 182 9.03 -2.53 -15.26
N ALA A 183 8.91 -1.26 -14.89
CA ALA A 183 7.64 -0.74 -14.38
C ALA A 183 6.49 -0.92 -15.38
N ILE A 184 6.72 -0.64 -16.67
CA ILE A 184 5.73 -0.86 -17.74
C ILE A 184 5.33 -2.34 -17.83
N GLU A 185 6.31 -3.25 -17.84
CA GLU A 185 6.04 -4.69 -17.90
C GLU A 185 5.25 -5.17 -16.69
N THR A 186 5.64 -4.74 -15.49
CA THR A 186 4.97 -5.10 -14.24
C THR A 186 3.54 -4.56 -14.20
N PHE A 187 3.30 -3.29 -14.52
CA PHE A 187 1.95 -2.73 -14.47
C PHE A 187 1.04 -3.25 -15.57
N ARG A 188 1.59 -3.66 -16.72
CA ARG A 188 0.84 -4.39 -17.75
C ARG A 188 0.35 -5.73 -17.21
N SER A 189 1.24 -6.53 -16.61
CA SER A 189 0.86 -7.80 -15.99
C SER A 189 -0.18 -7.61 -14.88
N CYS A 190 -0.02 -6.56 -14.05
CA CYS A 190 -1.00 -6.25 -13.01
C CYS A 190 -2.38 -5.95 -13.60
N ALA A 191 -2.45 -5.08 -14.62
CA ALA A 191 -3.71 -4.69 -15.26
C ALA A 191 -4.39 -5.84 -16.03
N GLU A 192 -3.61 -6.83 -16.49
CA GLU A 192 -4.14 -8.06 -17.10
C GLU A 192 -4.69 -9.04 -16.06
N ALA A 193 -4.04 -9.15 -14.89
CA ALA A 193 -4.41 -10.10 -13.83
C ALA A 193 -5.64 -9.64 -13.03
N LEU A 194 -5.72 -8.35 -12.71
CA LEU A 194 -6.90 -7.70 -12.17
C LEU A 194 -7.16 -6.45 -13.01
N PRO A 195 -8.35 -6.28 -13.61
CA PRO A 195 -8.75 -5.03 -14.24
C PRO A 195 -9.01 -3.97 -13.14
N ASP A 196 -7.96 -3.62 -12.42
CA ASP A 196 -7.89 -2.57 -11.43
C ASP A 196 -7.44 -1.29 -12.11
N GLU A 197 -8.31 -0.28 -12.06
CA GLU A 197 -8.05 1.06 -12.60
C GLU A 197 -6.72 1.63 -12.08
N ARG A 198 -6.27 1.27 -10.87
CA ARG A 198 -4.98 1.73 -10.31
C ARG A 198 -3.80 1.23 -11.12
N CYS A 199 -3.82 -0.04 -11.56
CA CYS A 199 -2.74 -0.59 -12.38
C CYS A 199 -2.74 -0.01 -13.80
N VAL A 200 -3.92 0.28 -14.37
CA VAL A 200 -4.06 0.99 -15.65
C VAL A 200 -3.49 2.41 -15.57
N VAL A 201 -3.84 3.17 -14.52
CA VAL A 201 -3.29 4.53 -14.30
C VAL A 201 -1.77 4.49 -14.14
N LEU A 202 -1.24 3.53 -13.37
CA LEU A 202 0.20 3.39 -13.17
C LEU A 202 0.93 2.98 -14.46
N LEU A 203 0.31 2.17 -15.32
CA LEU A 203 0.81 1.85 -16.65
C LEU A 203 0.88 3.09 -17.54
N ALA A 204 -0.21 3.87 -17.62
CA ALA A 204 -0.24 5.12 -18.37
C ALA A 204 0.82 6.13 -17.87
N MET A 205 0.98 6.25 -16.55
CA MET A 205 2.04 7.07 -15.95
C MET A 205 3.44 6.60 -16.33
N SER A 206 3.65 5.28 -16.43
CA SER A 206 4.93 4.69 -16.80
C SER A 206 5.26 4.94 -18.28
N TYR A 207 4.28 4.80 -19.18
CA TYR A 207 4.43 5.19 -20.59
C TYR A 207 4.79 6.68 -20.73
N ARG A 208 4.07 7.56 -20.02
CA ARG A 208 4.38 8.99 -20.02
C ARG A 208 5.81 9.26 -19.55
N LYS A 209 6.27 8.59 -18.48
CA LYS A 209 7.66 8.73 -17.99
C LYS A 209 8.70 8.23 -18.99
N ALA A 210 8.35 7.26 -19.83
CA ALA A 210 9.18 6.75 -20.92
C ALA A 210 9.14 7.62 -22.20
N GLY A 211 8.36 8.71 -22.23
CA GLY A 211 8.15 9.53 -23.44
C GLY A 211 7.22 8.91 -24.48
N ARG A 212 6.51 7.83 -24.12
CA ARG A 212 5.57 7.07 -24.96
C ARG A 212 4.16 7.65 -24.80
N LEU A 213 3.95 8.84 -25.38
CA LEU A 213 2.76 9.65 -25.10
C LEU A 213 1.47 9.08 -25.73
N ASP A 214 1.58 8.47 -26.91
CA ASP A 214 0.43 7.86 -27.58
C ASP A 214 -0.06 6.66 -26.76
N GLU A 215 0.84 5.77 -26.34
CA GLU A 215 0.45 4.63 -25.49
C GLU A 215 -0.08 5.07 -24.12
N ALA A 216 0.46 6.15 -23.55
CA ALA A 216 -0.05 6.70 -22.31
C ALA A 216 -1.50 7.21 -22.45
N ARG A 217 -1.83 7.84 -23.58
CA ARG A 217 -3.17 8.31 -23.89
C ARG A 217 -4.12 7.15 -24.12
N ASP A 218 -3.76 6.23 -25.01
CA ASP A 218 -4.58 5.07 -25.35
C ASP A 218 -4.91 4.22 -24.11
N THR A 219 -3.94 4.06 -23.20
CA THR A 219 -4.14 3.33 -21.95
C THR A 219 -5.09 4.05 -20.98
N ALA A 220 -5.15 5.39 -21.02
CA ALA A 220 -5.97 6.19 -20.10
C ALA A 220 -7.40 6.45 -20.61
N GLU A 221 -7.72 6.07 -21.85
CA GLU A 221 -9.05 6.22 -22.48
C GLU A 221 -9.94 4.97 -22.33
N VAL A 222 -9.45 3.92 -21.65
CA VAL A 222 -10.17 2.66 -21.34
C VAL A 222 -10.99 2.80 -20.07
#